data_AF-A0A533SJZ0-F1
#
_entry.id   AF-A0A533SJZ0-F1
#
_cell.length_a   1.000
_cell.length_b   1.000
_cell.length_c   1.000
_cell.angle_alpha   90.00
_cell.angle_beta   90.00
_cell.angle_gamma   90.00
#
_symmetry.space_group_name_H-M   'P 1'
#
loop_
_entity.id
_entity.type
_entity.pdbx_description
1 polymer ?
#
loop_
_entity_poly.entity_id
_entity_poly.type
_entity_poly.pdbx_seq_one_letter_code
_entity_poly.pdbx_strand_id
1 'polypeptide(L)'
;MASNTMQNIRKPGVSKRGPIFSRLIQFVLLVAVDIGTIWFLGKLVELGYYPLAAAILILAIFVNVVILRKKAYPIRWMLVGLVFMGLFTIYPIVFTIWVAFTNYGESHLITKQQAIDQILNQTYLPETGKAYTLSLIHI
;
A
#
# COMPACT_ATOMS: atom_id res chain seq x y z
N MET A 1 -15.74 48.62 53.55
CA MET A 1 -16.49 48.48 52.28
C MET A 1 -15.47 48.32 51.15
N ALA A 2 -15.14 47.08 50.78
CA ALA A 2 -14.32 46.79 49.60
C ALA A 2 -15.25 46.20 48.54
N SER A 3 -15.44 46.93 47.44
CA SER A 3 -16.37 46.59 46.38
C SER A 3 -15.85 45.40 45.57
N ASN A 4 -16.69 44.37 45.47
CA ASN A 4 -16.54 43.21 44.61
C ASN A 4 -16.38 43.66 43.15
N THR A 5 -15.14 43.68 42.66
CA THR A 5 -14.88 43.87 41.24
C THR A 5 -14.63 42.50 40.63
N MET A 6 -15.71 41.74 40.46
CA MET A 6 -15.69 40.52 39.64
C MET A 6 -15.40 40.96 38.19
N GLN A 7 -14.13 40.84 37.79
CA GLN A 7 -13.74 40.94 36.40
C GLN A 7 -14.42 39.81 35.63
N ASN A 8 -15.49 40.17 34.93
CA ASN A 8 -16.19 39.32 33.98
C ASN A 8 -15.27 39.10 32.76
N ILE A 9 -14.42 38.08 32.85
CA ILE A 9 -13.61 37.61 31.72
C ILE A 9 -14.56 36.94 30.73
N ARG A 10 -15.17 37.74 29.86
CA ARG A 10 -15.85 37.26 28.65
C ARG A 10 -14.84 36.45 27.83
N LYS A 11 -14.95 35.12 27.87
CA LYS A 11 -14.29 34.24 26.91
C LYS A 11 -14.82 34.61 25.52
N PRO A 12 -13.98 35.09 24.59
CA PRO A 12 -14.45 35.34 23.24
C PRO A 12 -14.88 34.00 22.63
N GLY A 13 -16.16 33.92 22.26
CA GLY A 13 -16.70 32.76 21.57
C GLY A 13 -15.98 32.60 20.23
N VAL A 14 -15.10 31.61 20.15
CA VAL A 14 -14.42 31.25 18.91
C VAL A 14 -15.49 30.68 17.97
N SER A 15 -15.94 31.49 17.03
CA SER A 15 -16.79 31.08 15.92
C SER A 15 -16.02 30.11 15.03
N LYS A 16 -16.06 28.81 15.36
CA LYS A 16 -15.53 27.72 14.53
C LYS A 16 -16.43 27.48 13.32
N ARG A 17 -16.57 28.46 12.42
CA ARG A 17 -16.98 28.22 11.03
C ARG A 17 -15.73 28.35 10.17
N GLY A 18 -14.98 27.27 10.03
CA GLY A 18 -13.96 27.19 8.98
C GLY A 18 -14.61 27.43 7.61
N PRO A 19 -13.92 28.05 6.65
CA PRO A 19 -14.47 28.32 5.33
C PRO A 19 -14.86 26.99 4.67
N ILE A 20 -16.12 26.88 4.25
CA ILE A 20 -16.71 25.70 3.62
C ILE A 20 -15.84 25.23 2.44
N PHE A 21 -15.18 26.18 1.77
CA PHE A 21 -14.18 26.01 0.73
C PHE A 21 -13.00 25.11 1.12
N SER A 22 -12.44 25.26 2.33
CA SER A 22 -11.33 24.42 2.81
C SER A 22 -11.76 22.97 3.00
N ARG A 23 -13.00 22.75 3.44
CA ARG A 23 -13.54 21.39 3.57
C ARG A 23 -13.85 20.76 2.21
N LEU A 24 -14.29 21.56 1.23
CA LEU A 24 -14.52 21.11 -0.13
C LEU A 24 -13.21 20.65 -0.80
N ILE A 25 -12.14 21.44 -0.69
CA ILE A 25 -10.85 21.10 -1.32
C ILE A 25 -10.25 19.83 -0.72
N GLN A 26 -10.40 19.63 0.60
CA GLN A 26 -9.98 18.40 1.26
C GLN A 26 -10.75 17.18 0.74
N PHE A 27 -12.06 17.32 0.51
CA PHE A 27 -12.88 16.24 -0.04
C PHE A 27 -12.50 15.90 -1.48
N VAL A 28 -12.30 16.92 -2.33
CA VAL A 28 -11.86 16.72 -3.72
C VAL A 28 -10.52 15.99 -3.76
N LEU A 29 -9.55 16.40 -2.91
CA LEU A 29 -8.23 15.77 -2.86
C LEU A 29 -8.32 14.32 -2.36
N LEU A 30 -9.16 14.03 -1.38
CA LEU A 30 -9.42 12.67 -0.91
C LEU A 30 -10.00 11.79 -2.02
N VAL A 31 -11.02 12.27 -2.73
CA VAL A 31 -11.64 11.52 -3.84
C VAL A 31 -10.64 11.29 -4.97
N ALA A 32 -9.82 12.28 -5.31
CA ALA A 32 -8.79 12.13 -6.33
C ALA A 32 -7.76 11.03 -5.95
N VAL A 33 -7.34 10.99 -4.68
CA VAL A 33 -6.45 9.94 -4.17
C VAL A 33 -7.14 8.56 -4.17
N ASP A 34 -8.40 8.49 -3.79
CA ASP A 34 -9.17 7.24 -3.80
C ASP A 34 -9.34 6.69 -5.22
N ILE A 35 -9.63 7.54 -6.21
CA ILE A 35 -9.69 7.13 -7.62
C ILE A 35 -8.35 6.54 -8.07
N GLY A 36 -7.24 7.21 -7.75
CA GLY A 36 -5.89 6.71 -8.04
C GLY A 36 -5.61 5.37 -7.36
N THR A 37 -6.09 5.20 -6.13
CA THR A 37 -5.93 3.97 -5.35
C THR A 37 -6.75 2.82 -5.91
N ILE A 38 -8.00 3.07 -6.34
CA ILE A 38 -8.85 2.05 -6.98
C ILE A 38 -8.25 1.60 -8.32
N TRP A 39 -7.77 2.55 -9.13
CA TRP A 39 -7.06 2.22 -10.37
C TRP A 39 -5.81 1.37 -10.10
N PHE A 40 -5.02 1.72 -9.09
CA PHE A 40 -3.82 0.99 -8.70
C PHE A 40 -4.15 -0.42 -8.18
N LEU A 41 -5.22 -0.58 -7.40
CA LEU A 41 -5.74 -1.87 -6.97
C LEU A 41 -6.12 -2.76 -8.14
N GLY A 42 -6.76 -2.20 -9.18
CA GLY A 42 -7.06 -2.93 -10.41
C GLY A 42 -5.79 -3.50 -11.07
N LYS A 43 -4.73 -2.70 -11.16
CA LYS A 43 -3.44 -3.14 -11.70
C LYS A 43 -2.76 -4.23 -10.87
N LEU A 44 -2.85 -4.15 -9.54
CA LEU A 44 -2.29 -5.20 -8.68
C LEU A 44 -3.00 -6.53 -8.84
N VAL A 45 -4.31 -6.52 -9.01
CA VAL A 45 -5.11 -7.73 -9.24
C VAL A 45 -4.80 -8.33 -10.62
N GLU A 46 -4.68 -7.52 -11.66
CA GLU A 46 -4.25 -7.98 -13.00
C GLU A 46 -2.89 -8.69 -12.97
N LEU A 47 -1.96 -8.18 -12.16
CA LEU A 47 -0.61 -8.76 -11.99
C LEU A 47 -0.57 -9.95 -11.02
N GLY A 48 -1.68 -10.30 -10.36
CA GLY A 48 -1.75 -11.40 -9.40
C GLY A 48 -1.18 -11.12 -8.00
N TYR A 49 -0.88 -9.86 -7.67
CA TYR A 49 -0.34 -9.45 -6.36
C TYR A 49 -1.45 -9.28 -5.30
N TYR A 50 -2.20 -10.35 -5.03
CA TYR A 50 -3.35 -10.33 -4.11
C TYR A 50 -3.03 -9.88 -2.67
N PRO A 51 -1.93 -10.33 -2.02
CA PRO A 51 -1.63 -9.91 -0.65
C PRO A 51 -1.35 -8.40 -0.54
N LEU A 52 -0.65 -7.84 -1.53
CA LEU A 52 -0.36 -6.41 -1.58
C LEU A 52 -1.63 -5.59 -1.87
N ALA A 53 -2.48 -6.06 -2.78
CA ALA A 53 -3.76 -5.43 -3.06
C ALA A 53 -4.66 -5.37 -1.81
N ALA A 54 -4.74 -6.47 -1.05
CA ALA A 54 -5.49 -6.51 0.19
C ALA A 54 -4.94 -5.51 1.24
N ALA A 55 -3.62 -5.42 1.38
CA ALA A 55 -2.99 -4.49 2.30
C ALA A 55 -3.29 -3.02 1.95
N ILE A 56 -3.19 -2.65 0.67
CA ILE A 56 -3.52 -1.29 0.20
C ILE A 56 -5.00 -0.98 0.38
N LEU A 57 -5.89 -1.94 0.11
CA LEU A 57 -7.32 -1.77 0.33
C LEU A 57 -7.64 -1.49 1.82
N ILE A 58 -7.03 -2.25 2.73
CA ILE A 58 -7.18 -2.05 4.18
C ILE A 58 -6.68 -0.66 4.58
N LEU A 59 -5.51 -0.23 4.07
CA LEU A 59 -4.96 1.10 4.32
C LEU A 59 -5.86 2.22 3.77
N ALA A 60 -6.42 2.04 2.57
CA ALA A 60 -7.34 3.00 1.96
C ALA A 60 -8.62 3.17 2.80
N ILE A 61 -9.19 2.07 3.28
CA ILE A 61 -10.34 2.10 4.20
C ILE A 61 -9.96 2.79 5.51
N PHE A 62 -8.79 2.47 6.08
CA PHE A 62 -8.30 3.10 7.30
C PHE A 62 -8.15 4.62 7.16
N VAL A 63 -7.51 5.08 6.09
CA VAL A 63 -7.35 6.51 5.76
C VAL A 63 -8.70 7.21 5.66
N ASN A 64 -9.63 6.61 4.91
CA ASN A 64 -10.98 7.14 4.76
C ASN A 64 -11.70 7.26 6.11
N VAL A 65 -11.68 6.21 6.92
CA VAL A 65 -12.32 6.21 8.26
C VAL A 65 -11.72 7.30 9.15
N VAL A 66 -10.39 7.48 9.17
CA VAL A 66 -9.72 8.50 9.99
C VAL A 66 -10.04 9.93 9.53
N ILE A 67 -10.09 10.17 8.21
CA ILE A 67 -10.42 11.49 7.67
C ILE A 67 -11.91 11.83 7.84
N LEU A 68 -12.82 10.87 7.72
CA LEU A 68 -14.25 11.10 7.91
C LEU A 68 -14.64 11.25 9.39
N ARG A 69 -14.00 10.51 10.31
CA ARG A 69 -14.36 10.53 11.75
C ARG A 69 -13.83 11.78 12.45
N LYS A 70 -14.74 12.66 12.92
CA LYS A 70 -14.42 13.89 13.67
C LYS A 70 -13.62 13.66 14.97
N LYS A 71 -13.83 12.51 15.63
CA LYS A 71 -13.14 12.14 16.89
C LYS A 71 -11.69 11.68 16.68
N ALA A 72 -11.28 11.37 15.45
CA ALA A 72 -9.93 10.88 15.12
C ALA A 72 -8.93 12.03 14.89
N TYR A 73 -9.19 13.23 15.41
CA TYR A 73 -8.35 14.40 15.18
C TYR A 73 -6.86 14.20 15.52
N PRO A 74 -6.49 13.53 16.64
CA PRO A 74 -5.07 13.27 16.94
C PRO A 74 -4.40 12.36 15.90
N ILE A 75 -5.10 11.31 15.45
CA ILE A 75 -4.56 10.30 14.53
C ILE A 75 -4.30 10.89 13.14
N ARG A 76 -5.08 11.90 12.72
CA ARG A 76 -4.90 12.57 11.42
C ARG A 76 -3.51 13.19 11.25
N TRP A 77 -2.90 13.68 12.33
CA TRP A 77 -1.55 14.25 12.30
C TRP A 77 -0.48 13.18 12.10
N MET A 78 -0.76 11.95 12.53
CA MET A 78 0.13 10.79 12.38
C MET A 78 -0.20 9.96 11.14
N LEU A 79 -1.23 10.34 10.36
CA LEU A 79 -1.79 9.49 9.31
C LEU A 79 -0.75 9.12 8.26
N VAL A 80 0.05 10.09 7.81
CA VAL A 80 1.12 9.86 6.83
C VAL A 80 2.12 8.83 7.36
N GLY A 81 2.55 8.96 8.61
CA GLY A 81 3.46 8.02 9.26
C GLY A 81 2.83 6.64 9.44
N LEU A 82 1.55 6.56 9.81
CA LEU A 82 0.82 5.30 9.97
C LEU A 82 0.62 4.56 8.64
N VAL A 83 0.39 5.28 7.54
CA VAL A 83 0.33 4.67 6.20
C VAL A 83 1.68 4.06 5.82
N PHE A 84 2.78 4.81 6.01
CA PHE A 84 4.11 4.29 5.74
C PHE A 84 4.50 3.12 6.64
N MET A 85 4.20 3.21 7.93
CA MET A 85 4.40 2.10 8.87
C MET A 85 3.57 0.88 8.47
N GLY A 86 2.32 1.09 8.04
CA GLY A 86 1.46 0.04 7.51
C GLY A 86 2.07 -0.66 6.31
N LEU A 87 2.59 0.10 5.35
CA LEU A 87 3.09 -0.41 4.08
C LEU A 87 4.52 -1.01 4.16
N PHE A 88 5.40 -0.43 4.98
CA PHE A 88 6.82 -0.81 5.02
C PHE A 88 7.21 -1.60 6.27
N THR A 89 6.39 -1.60 7.32
CA THR A 89 6.69 -2.35 8.55
C THR A 89 5.67 -3.44 8.80
N ILE A 90 4.38 -3.10 8.84
CA ILE A 90 3.33 -4.08 9.16
C ILE A 90 3.14 -5.07 8.01
N TYR A 91 3.04 -4.58 6.77
CA TYR A 91 2.86 -5.42 5.59
C TYR A 91 3.92 -6.53 5.47
N PRO A 92 5.25 -6.26 5.51
CA PRO A 92 6.23 -7.35 5.39
C PRO A 92 6.15 -8.34 6.56
N ILE A 93 5.83 -7.92 7.78
CA ILE A 93 5.65 -8.82 8.93
C ILE A 93 4.45 -9.76 8.69
N VAL A 94 3.31 -9.23 8.26
CA VAL A 94 2.12 -10.06 7.97
C VAL A 94 2.36 -10.95 6.77
N PHE A 95 3.05 -10.44 5.75
CA PHE A 95 3.39 -11.20 4.55
C PHE A 95 4.31 -12.38 4.87
N THR A 96 5.34 -12.21 5.71
CA THR A 96 6.21 -13.33 6.11
C THR A 96 5.46 -14.39 6.90
N ILE A 97 4.55 -13.98 7.80
CA ILE A 97 3.67 -14.92 8.52
C ILE A 97 2.82 -15.71 7.52
N TRP A 98 2.19 -15.04 6.54
CA TRP A 98 1.39 -15.71 5.52
C TRP A 98 2.23 -16.69 4.68
N VAL A 99 3.42 -16.25 4.22
CA VAL A 99 4.35 -17.09 3.46
C VAL A 99 4.80 -18.31 4.26
N ALA A 100 4.96 -18.21 5.58
CA ALA A 100 5.34 -19.34 6.44
C ALA A 100 4.29 -20.48 6.46
N PHE A 101 3.02 -20.19 6.12
CA PHE A 101 1.98 -21.20 5.95
C PHE A 101 1.90 -21.75 4.52
N THR A 102 2.69 -21.22 3.59
CA THR A 102 2.78 -21.69 2.21
C THR A 102 4.07 -22.49 2.00
N ASN A 103 4.07 -23.48 1.11
CA ASN A 103 5.29 -24.19 0.70
C ASN A 103 6.09 -23.33 -0.31
N TYR A 104 6.47 -22.12 0.10
CA TYR A 104 7.28 -21.21 -0.68
C TYR A 104 8.72 -21.30 -0.16
N GLY A 105 9.59 -21.94 -0.93
CA GLY A 105 10.97 -22.22 -0.57
C GLY A 105 11.81 -22.56 -1.80
N GLU A 106 13.05 -22.99 -1.61
CA GLU A 106 14.05 -23.16 -2.70
C GLU A 106 13.57 -23.97 -3.91
N SER A 107 12.71 -24.97 -3.71
CA SER A 107 12.15 -25.82 -4.79
C SER A 107 10.82 -25.32 -5.38
N HIS A 108 10.15 -24.34 -4.74
CA HIS A 108 8.80 -23.88 -5.08
C HIS A 108 8.75 -22.35 -5.18
N LEU A 109 9.61 -21.79 -6.03
CA LEU A 109 9.75 -20.33 -6.18
C LEU A 109 8.83 -19.74 -7.25
N ILE A 110 8.40 -20.55 -8.20
CA ILE A 110 7.60 -20.13 -9.36
C ILE A 110 6.19 -20.66 -9.28
N THR A 111 5.28 -19.95 -9.92
CA THR A 111 3.90 -20.44 -10.07
C THR A 111 3.88 -21.70 -10.92
N LYS A 112 2.87 -22.56 -10.72
CA LYS A 112 2.67 -23.77 -11.52
C LYS A 112 2.67 -23.50 -13.02
N GLN A 113 2.01 -22.41 -13.45
CA GLN A 113 1.94 -22.05 -14.87
C GLN A 113 3.34 -21.73 -15.41
N GLN A 114 4.11 -20.92 -14.69
CA GLN A 114 5.49 -20.61 -15.07
C GLN A 114 6.38 -21.86 -15.13
N ALA A 115 6.20 -22.82 -14.21
CA ALA A 115 6.93 -24.08 -14.24
C ALA A 115 6.61 -24.91 -15.48
N ILE A 116 5.33 -25.02 -15.85
CA ILE A 116 4.88 -25.70 -17.07
C ILE A 116 5.48 -25.02 -18.30
N ASP A 117 5.37 -23.70 -18.40
CA ASP A 117 5.89 -22.95 -19.53
C ASP A 117 7.42 -23.11 -19.66
N GLN A 118 8.15 -23.12 -18.54
CA GLN A 118 9.60 -23.37 -18.56
C GLN A 118 9.94 -24.78 -19.04
N ILE A 119 9.25 -25.81 -18.55
CA ILE A 119 9.47 -27.21 -18.95
C ILE A 119 9.14 -27.40 -20.44
N LEU A 120 8.04 -26.82 -20.93
CA LEU A 120 7.65 -26.89 -22.34
C LEU A 120 8.66 -26.18 -23.26
N ASN A 121 9.33 -25.14 -22.76
CA ASN A 121 10.37 -24.42 -23.50
C ASN A 121 11.75 -25.09 -23.42
N GLN A 122 11.93 -26.15 -22.62
CA GLN A 122 13.20 -26.87 -22.59
C GLN A 122 13.44 -27.60 -23.91
N THR A 123 14.58 -27.31 -24.53
CA THR A 123 15.04 -27.97 -25.76
C THR A 123 16.19 -28.91 -25.43
N TYR A 124 16.14 -30.11 -25.99
CA TYR A 124 17.21 -31.09 -25.86
C TYR A 124 17.94 -31.23 -27.19
N LEU A 125 19.24 -31.54 -27.14
CA LEU A 125 19.96 -31.89 -28.36
C LEU A 125 19.44 -33.26 -28.83
N PRO A 126 18.99 -33.39 -30.08
CA PRO A 126 18.68 -34.69 -30.64
C PRO A 126 19.95 -35.54 -30.73
N GLU A 127 19.80 -36.87 -30.77
CA GLU A 127 20.88 -37.86 -30.88
C GLU A 127 21.86 -37.58 -32.05
N THR A 128 21.40 -36.86 -33.08
CA THR A 128 22.16 -36.42 -34.27
C THR A 128 22.68 -34.96 -34.18
N GLY A 129 22.59 -34.33 -33.01
CA GLY A 129 22.96 -32.93 -32.79
C GLY A 129 24.44 -32.66 -33.02
N LYS A 130 24.74 -31.67 -33.88
CA LYS A 130 26.13 -31.24 -34.15
C LYS A 130 26.65 -30.40 -32.98
N ALA A 131 27.70 -30.90 -32.31
CA ALA A 131 28.45 -30.12 -31.35
C ALA A 131 29.43 -29.19 -32.09
N TYR A 132 29.28 -27.88 -31.92
CA TYR A 132 30.20 -26.90 -32.50
C TYR A 132 31.35 -26.65 -31.52
N THR A 133 32.58 -26.96 -31.92
CA THR A 133 33.78 -26.63 -31.15
C THR A 133 34.16 -25.18 -31.41
N LEU A 134 34.12 -24.34 -30.37
CA LEU A 134 34.65 -22.98 -30.44
C LEU A 134 36.18 -23.04 -30.32
N SER A 135 36.91 -22.77 -31.40
CA SER A 135 38.37 -22.57 -31.33
C SER A 135 38.68 -21.09 -31.14
N LEU A 136 39.28 -20.72 -30.01
CA LEU A 136 39.87 -19.40 -29.83
C LEU A 136 41.13 -19.31 -30.69
N ILE A 137 41.10 -18.48 -31.73
CA ILE A 137 42.28 -18.12 -32.51
C ILE A 137 43.13 -17.19 -31.63
N HIS A 138 44.29 -17.67 -31.17
CA HIS A 138 45.35 -16.81 -30.66
C HIS A 138 46.01 -16.12 -31.85
N ILE A 139 45.92 -14.78 -31.87
CA ILE A 139 46.64 -13.87 -32.77
C ILE A 139 47.84 -13.34 -31.98
#